data_AF-A0A3N5PDH5-F1
#
_entry.id   AF-A0A3N5PDH5-F1
#
_cell.length_a   1.000
_cell.length_b   1.000
_cell.length_c   1.000
_cell.angle_alpha   90.00
_cell.angle_beta   90.00
_cell.angle_gamma   90.00
#
_symmetry.space_group_name_H-M   'P 1'
#
loop_
_entity.id
_entity.type
_entity.pdbx_description
1 polymer ?
#
loop_
_entity_poly.entity_id
_entity_poly.type
_entity_poly.pdbx_seq_one_letter_code
_entity_poly.pdbx_strand_id
1 'polypeptide(L)'
;MKKLAVTVFFVTFSLILIGLVVVMSASSTYSATKFDSSFHLFNSHLFRVGLGLVLMAAFSFIPYEYYKKFSKPAILSAALLLFITLLIAPQVKGAGRWLNLGFITIQPADIARLILIVHLAFLLEKKKDDIQDFKNGFLYLFIWVMIIAGLIFIQPNVSTAALIVVISLTMLYVGGAKLKHIFVSSASLII
;
A
#
# COMPACT_ATOMS: atom_id res chain seq x y z
N MET A 1 3.70 -21.73 11.87
CA MET A 1 3.13 -20.37 11.73
C MET A 1 3.46 -19.45 12.91
N LYS A 2 3.19 -19.82 14.18
CA LYS A 2 3.46 -18.94 15.35
C LYS A 2 4.91 -18.45 15.48
N LYS A 3 5.91 -19.33 15.30
CA LYS A 3 7.34 -18.93 15.36
C LYS A 3 7.69 -17.87 14.31
N LEU A 4 7.19 -18.01 13.08
CA LEU A 4 7.48 -17.09 11.98
C LEU A 4 6.82 -15.72 12.20
N ALA A 5 5.59 -15.70 12.73
CA ALA A 5 4.91 -14.46 13.12
C ALA A 5 5.68 -13.72 14.22
N VAL A 6 6.18 -14.43 15.23
CA VAL A 6 7.00 -13.86 16.30
C VAL A 6 8.32 -13.30 15.75
N THR A 7 9.00 -14.02 14.85
CA THR A 7 10.24 -13.54 14.22
C THR A 7 9.99 -12.26 13.42
N VAL A 8 8.97 -12.22 12.57
CA VAL A 8 8.64 -11.03 11.76
C VAL A 8 8.32 -9.85 12.67
N PHE A 9 7.54 -10.07 13.74
CA PHE A 9 7.22 -9.03 14.71
C PHE A 9 8.48 -8.42 15.35
N PHE A 10 9.41 -9.24 15.85
CA PHE A 10 10.63 -8.73 16.48
C PHE A 10 11.53 -7.99 15.48
N VAL A 11 11.64 -8.48 14.25
CA VAL A 11 12.40 -7.79 13.19
C VAL A 11 11.78 -6.42 12.88
N THR A 12 10.46 -6.37 12.67
CA THR A 12 9.74 -5.12 12.43
C THR A 12 9.88 -4.16 13.62
N PHE A 13 9.74 -4.65 14.85
CA PHE A 13 9.89 -3.82 16.06
C PHE A 13 11.30 -3.24 16.17
N SER A 14 12.33 -4.03 15.87
CA SER A 14 13.72 -3.59 15.88
C SER A 14 13.97 -2.50 14.83
N LEU A 15 13.42 -2.64 13.63
CA LEU A 15 13.49 -1.61 12.59
C LEU A 15 12.77 -0.31 12.99
N ILE A 16 11.64 -0.41 13.69
CA ILE A 16 10.93 0.76 14.23
C ILE A 16 11.81 1.50 15.25
N LEU A 17 12.45 0.79 16.18
CA LEU A 17 13.35 1.40 17.16
C LEU A 17 14.53 2.12 16.51
N ILE A 18 15.17 1.49 15.52
CA ILE A 18 16.24 2.10 14.75
C ILE A 18 15.73 3.37 14.04
N GLY A 19 14.54 3.30 13.43
CA GLY A 19 13.90 4.45 12.79
C GLY A 19 13.66 5.62 13.76
N LEU A 20 13.18 5.35 14.99
CA LEU A 20 12.98 6.38 16.01
C LEU A 20 14.28 7.10 16.36
N VAL A 21 15.38 6.37 16.53
CA VAL A 21 16.71 6.95 16.83
C VAL A 21 17.19 7.82 15.67
N VAL A 22 17.07 7.34 14.44
CA VAL A 22 17.47 8.09 13.23
C VAL A 22 16.66 9.37 13.08
N VAL A 23 15.34 9.31 13.28
CA VAL A 23 14.47 10.49 13.21
C VAL A 23 14.82 11.50 14.30
N MET A 24 15.05 11.06 15.54
CA MET A 24 15.48 11.95 16.62
C MET A 24 16.77 12.68 16.25
N SER A 25 17.78 11.96 15.74
CA SER A 25 19.06 12.55 15.35
C SER A 25 18.92 13.53 14.19
N ALA A 26 18.25 13.13 13.10
CA ALA A 26 18.19 13.92 11.87
C ALA A 26 17.21 15.10 11.93
N SER A 27 16.15 15.00 12.74
CA SER A 27 15.12 16.05 12.82
C SER A 27 15.34 17.06 13.95
N SER A 28 16.22 16.79 14.91
CA SER A 28 16.43 17.66 16.09
C SER A 28 16.87 19.08 15.74
N THR A 29 17.85 19.25 14.85
CA THR A 29 18.36 20.56 14.40
C THR A 29 17.34 21.33 13.57
N TYR A 30 16.59 20.62 12.71
CA TYR A 30 15.52 21.23 11.91
C TYR A 30 14.30 21.61 12.77
N SER A 31 13.98 20.80 13.78
CA SER A 31 12.86 21.06 14.69
C SER A 31 13.16 22.24 15.62
N ALA A 32 14.41 22.33 16.13
CA ALA A 32 14.85 23.45 16.96
C ALA A 32 14.79 24.80 16.21
N THR A 33 15.16 24.82 14.93
CA THR A 33 15.18 26.05 14.12
C THR A 33 13.79 26.49 13.64
N LYS A 34 12.85 25.57 13.43
CA LYS A 34 11.52 25.87 12.85
C LYS A 34 10.38 25.93 13.86
N PHE A 35 10.47 25.17 14.96
CA PHE A 35 9.39 25.01 15.94
C PHE A 35 9.80 25.40 17.36
N ASP A 36 11.00 25.98 17.53
CA ASP A 36 11.58 26.38 18.81
C ASP A 36 11.63 25.25 19.87
N SER A 37 11.58 24.00 19.37
CA SER A 37 11.54 22.78 20.16
C SER A 37 12.18 21.64 19.38
N SER A 38 13.28 21.11 19.89
CA SER A 38 14.01 19.98 19.27
C SER A 38 13.19 18.69 19.19
N PHE A 39 12.09 18.58 19.94
CA PHE A 39 11.31 17.36 20.08
C PHE A 39 9.95 17.39 19.36
N HIS A 40 9.54 18.51 18.76
CA HIS A 40 8.21 18.61 18.15
C HIS A 40 7.98 17.55 17.04
N LEU A 41 8.92 17.43 16.11
CA LEU A 41 8.85 16.42 15.04
C LEU A 41 8.99 14.99 15.57
N PHE A 42 9.83 14.78 16.58
CA PHE A 42 9.99 13.48 17.23
C PHE A 42 8.70 13.03 17.91
N ASN A 43 8.04 13.90 18.68
CA ASN A 43 6.78 13.61 19.37
C ASN A 43 5.65 13.30 18.38
N SER A 44 5.56 14.05 17.27
CA SER A 44 4.60 13.75 16.21
C SER A 44 4.87 12.39 15.55
N HIS A 45 6.14 12.05 15.31
CA HIS A 45 6.52 10.75 14.77
C HIS A 45 6.23 9.61 15.76
N LEU A 46 6.55 9.79 17.04
CA LEU A 46 6.27 8.82 18.10
C LEU A 46 4.77 8.54 18.25
N PHE A 47 3.93 9.58 18.17
CA PHE A 47 2.48 9.42 18.15
C PHE A 47 2.01 8.57 16.96
N ARG A 48 2.54 8.82 15.76
CA ARG A 48 2.21 8.04 14.54
C ARG A 48 2.68 6.59 14.65
N VAL A 49 3.86 6.35 15.23
CA VAL A 49 4.36 4.99 15.50
C VAL A 49 3.47 4.27 16.50
N GLY A 50 3.09 4.93 17.60
CA GLY A 50 2.16 4.38 18.59
C GLY A 50 0.82 4.00 17.97
N LEU A 51 0.23 4.91 17.19
CA LEU A 51 -1.01 4.66 16.45
C LEU A 51 -0.87 3.49 15.46
N GLY A 52 0.26 3.40 14.75
CA GLY A 52 0.56 2.29 13.85
C GLY A 52 0.66 0.93 14.58
N LEU A 53 1.28 0.88 15.75
CA LEU A 53 1.39 -0.34 16.55
C LEU A 53 0.02 -0.78 17.09
N VAL A 54 -0.81 0.17 17.54
CA VAL A 54 -2.18 -0.11 17.99
C VAL A 54 -3.02 -0.67 16.84
N LEU A 55 -2.95 -0.05 15.66
CA LEU A 55 -3.65 -0.54 14.47
C LEU A 55 -3.14 -1.94 14.07
N MET A 56 -1.82 -2.15 14.03
CA MET A 56 -1.24 -3.46 13.72
C MET A 56 -1.76 -4.55 14.67
N ALA A 57 -1.78 -4.28 15.97
CA ALA A 57 -2.34 -5.21 16.96
C ALA A 57 -3.84 -5.46 16.70
N ALA A 58 -4.64 -4.40 16.51
CA ALA A 58 -6.06 -4.52 16.24
C ALA A 58 -6.37 -5.37 15.00
N PHE A 59 -5.70 -5.10 13.88
CA PHE A 59 -5.87 -5.85 12.63
C PHE A 59 -5.35 -7.31 12.75
N SER A 60 -4.38 -7.58 13.62
CA SER A 60 -3.88 -8.95 13.85
C SER A 60 -4.89 -9.88 14.52
N PHE A 61 -5.88 -9.34 15.22
CA PHE A 61 -6.96 -10.12 15.85
C PHE A 61 -8.11 -10.43 14.89
N ILE A 62 -8.17 -9.79 13.71
CA ILE A 62 -9.23 -10.01 12.74
C ILE A 62 -8.97 -11.33 11.99
N PRO A 63 -9.92 -12.29 11.96
CA PRO A 63 -9.74 -13.54 11.24
C PRO A 63 -9.59 -13.33 9.73
N TYR A 64 -8.75 -14.15 9.08
CA TYR A 64 -8.39 -13.97 7.67
C TYR A 64 -9.60 -14.09 6.73
N GLU A 65 -10.64 -14.82 7.15
CA GLU A 65 -11.88 -15.03 6.40
C GLU A 65 -12.65 -13.71 6.18
N TYR A 66 -12.53 -12.76 7.10
CA TYR A 66 -13.14 -11.43 6.94
C TYR A 66 -12.44 -10.65 5.81
N TYR A 67 -11.11 -10.66 5.78
CA TYR A 67 -10.36 -10.03 4.70
C TYR A 67 -10.73 -10.63 3.34
N LYS A 68 -10.93 -11.95 3.28
CA LYS A 68 -11.38 -12.66 2.09
C LYS A 68 -12.80 -12.22 1.67
N LYS A 69 -13.76 -12.22 2.60
CA LYS A 69 -15.16 -11.85 2.35
C LYS A 69 -15.31 -10.38 1.91
N PHE A 70 -14.58 -9.47 2.53
CA PHE A 70 -14.66 -8.03 2.27
C PHE A 70 -13.68 -7.55 1.19
N SER A 71 -12.87 -8.44 0.63
CA SER A 71 -11.88 -8.11 -0.38
C SER A 71 -12.46 -7.36 -1.60
N LYS A 72 -13.57 -7.85 -2.16
CA LYS A 72 -14.23 -7.25 -3.33
C LYS A 72 -14.86 -5.87 -3.04
N PRO A 73 -15.67 -5.68 -1.97
CA PRO A 73 -16.16 -4.35 -1.65
C PRO A 73 -15.02 -3.40 -1.25
N ALA A 74 -13.97 -3.89 -0.59
CA ALA A 74 -12.81 -3.07 -0.23
C ALA A 74 -12.10 -2.53 -1.48
N ILE A 75 -11.80 -3.35 -2.49
CA ILE A 75 -11.11 -2.87 -3.69
C ILE A 75 -11.95 -1.86 -4.49
N LEU A 76 -13.27 -2.05 -4.55
CA LEU A 76 -14.19 -1.09 -5.16
C LEU A 76 -14.22 0.23 -4.40
N SER A 77 -14.28 0.17 -3.06
CA SER A 77 -14.22 1.36 -2.21
C SER A 77 -12.88 2.09 -2.35
N ALA A 78 -11.77 1.36 -2.52
CA ALA A 78 -10.45 1.94 -2.73
C ALA A 78 -10.34 2.65 -4.09
N ALA A 79 -10.85 2.03 -5.15
CA ALA A 79 -10.92 2.65 -6.47
C ALA A 79 -11.80 3.90 -6.45
N LEU A 80 -12.96 3.85 -5.79
CA LEU A 80 -13.86 4.99 -5.64
C LEU A 80 -13.21 6.11 -4.80
N LEU A 81 -12.51 5.78 -3.72
CA LEU A 81 -11.77 6.76 -2.91
C LEU A 81 -10.68 7.44 -3.74
N LEU A 82 -9.88 6.67 -4.51
CA LEU A 82 -8.87 7.21 -5.41
C LEU A 82 -9.50 8.13 -6.47
N PHE A 83 -10.63 7.72 -7.04
CA PHE A 83 -11.36 8.52 -8.02
C PHE A 83 -11.89 9.83 -7.41
N ILE A 84 -12.51 9.78 -6.23
CA ILE A 84 -13.01 10.98 -5.54
C ILE A 84 -11.84 11.91 -5.20
N THR A 85 -10.74 11.37 -4.67
CA THR A 85 -9.58 12.18 -4.31
C THR A 85 -8.95 12.85 -5.53
N LEU A 86 -9.04 12.24 -6.72
CA LEU A 86 -8.62 12.86 -7.97
C LEU A 86 -9.46 14.11 -8.33
N LEU A 87 -10.76 14.11 -8.01
CA LEU A 87 -11.67 15.22 -8.30
C LEU A 87 -11.57 16.37 -7.28
N ILE A 88 -11.37 16.03 -6.01
CA ILE A 88 -11.39 17.00 -4.89
C ILE A 88 -10.01 17.66 -4.69
N ALA A 89 -8.94 16.95 -5.05
CA ALA A 89 -7.57 17.41 -4.94
C ALA A 89 -7.32 18.76 -5.63
N PRO A 90 -6.94 19.83 -4.90
CA PRO A 90 -6.43 21.04 -5.54
C PRO A 90 -5.20 20.69 -6.38
N GLN A 91 -5.17 21.13 -7.64
CA GLN A 91 -4.05 20.94 -8.59
C GLN A 91 -2.76 21.68 -8.18
N VAL A 92 -2.68 22.18 -6.94
CA VAL A 92 -1.53 22.95 -6.46
C VAL A 92 -0.43 21.99 -6.00
N LYS A 93 0.57 21.81 -6.88
CA LYS A 93 1.90 21.22 -6.57
C LYS A 93 1.90 19.86 -5.85
N GLY A 94 0.98 18.96 -6.19
CA GLY A 94 0.95 17.59 -5.63
C GLY A 94 0.38 17.47 -4.22
N ALA A 95 -0.14 18.55 -3.64
CA ALA A 95 -0.83 18.57 -2.34
C ALA A 95 -2.17 17.80 -2.36
N GLY A 96 -2.73 17.54 -3.55
CA GLY A 96 -3.96 16.77 -3.74
C GLY A 96 -3.90 15.28 -3.40
N ARG A 97 -2.71 14.72 -3.14
CA ARG A 97 -2.53 13.28 -2.86
C ARG A 97 -2.83 12.89 -1.42
N TRP A 98 -2.90 13.87 -0.54
CA TRP A 98 -2.91 13.66 0.90
C TRP A 98 -4.23 14.15 1.47
N LEU A 99 -4.99 13.24 2.07
CA LEU A 99 -6.18 13.59 2.82
C LEU A 99 -5.75 14.03 4.22
N ASN A 100 -5.82 15.33 4.48
CA ASN A 100 -5.54 15.88 5.80
C ASN A 100 -6.81 15.81 6.65
N LEU A 101 -6.81 14.95 7.67
CA LEU A 101 -7.89 14.81 8.65
C LEU A 101 -7.70 15.74 9.87
N GLY A 102 -6.74 16.67 9.81
CA GLY A 102 -6.40 17.62 10.86
C GLY A 102 -5.36 17.08 11.84
N PHE A 103 -5.53 15.85 12.32
CA PHE A 103 -4.62 15.18 13.27
C PHE A 103 -3.70 14.16 12.60
N ILE A 104 -4.12 13.60 11.46
CA ILE A 104 -3.33 12.69 10.63
C ILE A 104 -3.50 13.05 9.16
N THR A 105 -2.48 12.73 8.38
CA THR A 105 -2.52 12.87 6.93
C THR A 105 -2.41 11.48 6.32
N ILE A 106 -3.42 11.09 5.54
CA ILE A 106 -3.51 9.76 4.95
C ILE A 106 -3.35 9.89 3.43
N GLN A 107 -2.52 9.03 2.86
CA GLN A 107 -2.42 8.89 1.41
C GLN A 107 -3.35 7.76 0.94
N PRO A 108 -4.42 8.06 0.16
CA PRO A 108 -5.35 7.05 -0.33
C PRO A 108 -4.68 5.92 -1.12
N ALA A 109 -3.59 6.23 -1.83
CA ALA A 109 -2.82 5.25 -2.60
C ALA A 109 -2.16 4.17 -1.73
N ASP A 110 -1.75 4.48 -0.49
CA ASP A 110 -1.18 3.47 0.43
C ASP A 110 -2.26 2.48 0.89
N ILE A 111 -3.46 2.98 1.18
CA ILE A 111 -4.62 2.14 1.53
C ILE A 111 -4.99 1.25 0.34
N ALA A 112 -5.09 1.83 -0.86
CA ALA A 112 -5.43 1.10 -2.07
C ALA A 112 -4.39 0.01 -2.40
N ARG A 113 -3.10 0.26 -2.14
CA ARG A 113 -2.05 -0.75 -2.31
C ARG A 113 -2.24 -1.96 -1.41
N LEU A 114 -2.52 -1.75 -0.13
CA LEU A 114 -2.77 -2.85 0.82
C LEU A 114 -4.01 -3.66 0.42
N ILE A 115 -5.09 -2.97 0.04
CA ILE A 115 -6.33 -3.61 -0.39
C ILE A 115 -6.12 -4.41 -1.69
N LEU A 116 -5.37 -3.88 -2.65
CA LEU A 116 -5.06 -4.59 -3.89
C LEU A 116 -4.27 -5.87 -3.61
N ILE A 117 -3.26 -5.83 -2.75
CA ILE A 117 -2.47 -7.02 -2.39
C ILE A 117 -3.38 -8.11 -1.79
N VAL A 118 -4.24 -7.74 -0.85
CA VAL A 118 -5.22 -8.67 -0.25
C VAL A 118 -6.19 -9.21 -1.30
N HIS A 119 -6.63 -8.36 -2.23
CA HIS A 119 -7.54 -8.77 -3.31
C HIS A 119 -6.90 -9.72 -4.31
N LEU A 120 -5.67 -9.43 -4.74
CA LEU A 120 -4.93 -10.32 -5.63
C LEU A 120 -4.64 -11.66 -4.96
N ALA A 121 -4.27 -11.68 -3.68
CA ALA A 121 -4.06 -12.93 -2.95
C ALA A 121 -5.32 -13.81 -2.96
N PHE A 122 -6.50 -13.21 -2.71
CA PHE A 122 -7.77 -13.92 -2.78
C PHE A 122 -8.11 -14.39 -4.21
N LEU A 123 -7.92 -13.55 -5.22
CA LEU A 123 -8.18 -13.93 -6.60
C LEU A 123 -7.24 -15.05 -7.07
N LEU A 124 -5.97 -15.02 -6.67
CA LEU A 124 -4.99 -16.08 -6.96
C LEU A 124 -5.41 -17.41 -6.33
N GLU A 125 -5.92 -17.39 -5.10
CA GLU A 125 -6.48 -18.59 -4.45
C GLU A 125 -7.69 -19.13 -5.24
N LYS A 126 -8.61 -18.25 -5.66
CA LYS A 126 -9.85 -18.63 -6.35
C LYS A 126 -9.67 -19.06 -7.80
N LYS A 127 -8.69 -18.47 -8.50
CA LYS A 127 -8.43 -18.65 -9.94
C LYS A 127 -7.12 -19.40 -10.19
N LYS A 128 -6.66 -20.18 -9.22
CA LYS A 128 -5.39 -20.91 -9.28
C LYS A 128 -5.28 -21.80 -10.52
N ASP A 129 -6.35 -22.49 -10.90
CA ASP A 129 -6.35 -23.40 -12.05
C ASP A 129 -6.36 -22.64 -13.39
N ASP A 130 -7.00 -21.47 -13.43
CA ASP A 130 -7.13 -20.64 -14.64
C ASP A 130 -5.93 -19.69 -14.84
N ILE A 131 -5.01 -19.53 -13.87
CA ILE A 131 -3.97 -18.49 -13.89
C ILE A 131 -3.00 -18.62 -15.07
N GLN A 132 -2.89 -19.83 -15.62
CA GLN A 132 -2.08 -20.14 -16.80
C GLN A 132 -2.74 -19.71 -18.11
N ASP A 133 -4.04 -19.43 -18.10
CA ASP A 133 -4.78 -18.88 -19.23
C ASP A 133 -4.69 -17.36 -19.22
N PHE A 134 -4.37 -16.79 -20.39
CA PHE A 134 -4.18 -15.36 -20.53
C PHE A 134 -5.46 -14.58 -20.21
N LYS A 135 -6.58 -14.93 -20.85
CA LYS A 135 -7.83 -14.17 -20.73
C LYS A 135 -8.58 -14.46 -19.42
N ASN A 136 -8.74 -15.74 -19.07
CA ASN A 136 -9.63 -16.17 -17.99
C ASN A 136 -8.99 -16.11 -16.60
N GLY A 137 -7.65 -16.16 -16.53
CA GLY A 137 -6.90 -16.04 -15.28
C GLY A 137 -6.10 -14.75 -15.23
N PHE A 138 -5.00 -14.69 -15.96
CA PHE A 138 -4.02 -13.59 -15.81
C PHE A 138 -4.65 -12.21 -16.04
N LEU A 139 -5.33 -11.99 -17.16
CA LEU A 139 -5.93 -10.72 -17.53
C LEU A 139 -7.02 -10.30 -16.54
N TYR A 140 -7.81 -11.28 -16.04
CA TYR A 140 -8.84 -11.02 -15.03
C TYR A 140 -8.27 -10.42 -13.74
N LEU A 141 -7.12 -10.93 -13.27
CA LEU A 141 -6.44 -10.37 -12.11
C LEU A 141 -5.73 -9.05 -12.46
N PHE A 142 -5.09 -9.00 -13.62
CA PHE A 142 -4.31 -7.85 -14.06
C PHE A 142 -5.15 -6.59 -14.27
N ILE A 143 -6.42 -6.71 -14.65
CA ILE A 143 -7.35 -5.57 -14.75
C ILE A 143 -7.45 -4.79 -13.44
N TRP A 144 -7.49 -5.46 -12.29
CA TRP A 144 -7.53 -4.77 -10.99
C TRP A 144 -6.24 -3.99 -10.71
N VAL A 145 -5.10 -4.53 -11.14
CA VAL A 145 -3.80 -3.84 -11.07
C VAL A 145 -3.84 -2.58 -11.92
N MET A 146 -4.30 -2.69 -13.18
CA MET A 146 -4.38 -1.58 -14.11
C MET A 146 -5.31 -0.47 -13.61
N ILE A 147 -6.47 -0.82 -13.04
CA ILE A 147 -7.41 0.17 -12.49
C ILE A 147 -6.76 0.94 -11.35
N ILE A 148 -6.21 0.25 -10.35
CA ILE A 148 -5.63 0.93 -9.18
C ILE A 148 -4.35 1.69 -9.54
N ALA A 149 -3.42 1.06 -10.27
CA ALA A 149 -2.18 1.69 -10.68
C ALA A 149 -2.44 2.89 -11.60
N GLY A 150 -3.40 2.78 -12.54
CA GLY A 150 -3.81 3.86 -13.42
C GLY A 150 -4.38 5.05 -12.65
N LEU A 151 -5.29 4.80 -11.68
CA LEU A 151 -5.81 5.87 -10.82
C LEU A 151 -4.71 6.57 -10.02
N ILE A 152 -3.74 5.82 -9.48
CA ILE A 152 -2.60 6.39 -8.74
C ILE A 152 -1.66 7.18 -9.68
N PHE A 153 -1.46 6.69 -10.89
CA PHE A 153 -0.64 7.36 -11.90
C PHE A 153 -1.23 8.72 -12.29
N ILE A 154 -2.55 8.80 -12.47
CA ILE A 154 -3.28 10.04 -12.78
C ILE A 154 -3.22 11.04 -11.60
N GLN A 155 -2.95 10.58 -10.37
CA GLN A 155 -2.68 11.43 -9.20
C GLN A 155 -1.23 11.96 -9.17
N PRO A 156 -0.63 12.24 -10.32
CA PRO A 156 0.81 12.21 -10.63
C PRO A 156 1.76 11.45 -9.68
N ASN A 157 1.36 10.30 -9.11
CA ASN A 157 2.21 9.54 -8.19
C ASN A 157 2.87 8.35 -8.88
N VAL A 158 3.82 8.65 -9.76
CA VAL A 158 4.50 7.65 -10.61
C VAL A 158 5.25 6.62 -9.78
N SER A 159 5.95 7.03 -8.71
CA SER A 159 6.72 6.10 -7.88
C SER A 159 5.83 5.08 -7.19
N THR A 160 4.69 5.49 -6.62
CA THR A 160 3.76 4.55 -5.99
C THR A 160 3.06 3.67 -7.03
N ALA A 161 2.70 4.20 -8.20
CA ALA A 161 2.11 3.43 -9.30
C ALA A 161 3.06 2.37 -9.85
N ALA A 162 4.33 2.70 -10.07
CA ALA A 162 5.33 1.73 -10.53
C ALA A 162 5.56 0.62 -9.49
N LEU A 163 5.67 0.99 -8.22
CA LEU A 163 5.91 0.04 -7.13
C LEU A 163 4.75 -0.96 -6.98
N ILE A 164 3.50 -0.51 -7.05
CA ILE A 164 2.35 -1.41 -6.95
C ILE A 164 2.23 -2.35 -8.16
N VAL A 165 2.59 -1.90 -9.36
CA VAL A 165 2.66 -2.76 -10.56
C VAL A 165 3.70 -3.85 -10.35
N VAL A 166 4.91 -3.51 -9.93
CA VAL A 166 5.99 -4.48 -9.70
C VAL A 166 5.57 -5.52 -8.67
N ILE A 167 5.04 -5.09 -7.51
CA ILE A 167 4.55 -6.02 -6.48
C ILE A 167 3.48 -6.95 -7.04
N SER A 168 2.52 -6.40 -7.80
CA SER A 168 1.41 -7.18 -8.35
C SER A 168 1.90 -8.21 -9.37
N LEU A 169 2.83 -7.83 -10.25
CA LEU A 169 3.44 -8.76 -11.21
C LEU A 169 4.23 -9.86 -10.50
N THR A 170 4.96 -9.53 -9.43
CA THR A 170 5.63 -10.54 -8.58
C THR A 170 4.62 -11.49 -7.95
N MET A 171 3.50 -11.00 -7.42
CA MET A 171 2.44 -11.86 -6.86
C MET A 171 1.84 -12.79 -7.92
N LEU A 172 1.56 -12.27 -9.13
CA LEU A 172 1.03 -13.07 -10.23
C LEU A 172 2.03 -14.15 -10.66
N TYR A 173 3.32 -13.82 -10.73
CA TYR A 173 4.38 -14.79 -11.03
C TYR A 173 4.45 -15.90 -10.00
N VAL A 174 4.53 -15.54 -8.71
CA VAL A 174 4.56 -16.50 -7.59
C VAL A 174 3.28 -17.33 -7.53
N GLY A 175 2.14 -16.74 -7.94
CA GLY A 175 0.86 -17.41 -8.07
C GLY A 175 0.74 -18.39 -9.25
N GLY A 176 1.78 -18.53 -10.10
CA GLY A 176 1.83 -19.49 -11.20
C GLY A 176 1.50 -18.92 -12.58
N ALA A 177 1.45 -17.59 -12.74
CA ALA A 177 1.27 -16.98 -14.05
C ALA A 177 2.47 -17.23 -14.97
N LYS A 178 2.21 -17.49 -16.25
CA LYS A 178 3.26 -17.69 -17.27
C LYS A 178 4.08 -16.41 -17.46
N LEU A 179 5.41 -16.54 -17.48
CA LEU A 179 6.34 -15.44 -17.74
C LEU A 179 6.01 -14.68 -19.04
N LYS A 180 5.57 -15.38 -20.08
CA LYS A 180 5.15 -14.76 -21.35
C LYS A 180 4.07 -13.71 -21.16
N HIS A 181 3.08 -13.94 -20.30
CA HIS A 181 2.01 -12.99 -20.03
C HIS A 181 2.53 -11.75 -19.32
N ILE A 182 3.44 -11.93 -18.36
CA ILE A 182 4.08 -10.85 -17.61
C ILE A 182 4.91 -9.95 -18.53
N PHE A 183 5.69 -10.53 -19.44
CA PHE A 183 6.50 -9.74 -20.39
C PHE A 183 5.63 -8.92 -21.34
N VAL A 184 4.56 -9.50 -21.88
CA VAL A 184 3.63 -8.80 -22.78
C VAL A 184 2.95 -7.63 -22.05
N SER A 185 2.49 -7.84 -20.83
CA SER A 185 1.81 -6.80 -20.04
C SER A 185 2.75 -5.71 -19.54
N SER A 186 3.98 -6.07 -19.15
CA SER A 186 5.00 -5.09 -18.79
C SER A 186 5.37 -4.19 -19.99
N ALA A 187 5.48 -4.76 -21.18
CA ALA A 187 5.73 -3.99 -22.40
C ALA A 187 4.60 -2.99 -22.68
N SER A 188 3.34 -3.40 -22.51
CA SER A 188 2.18 -2.51 -22.71
C SER A 188 2.06 -1.35 -21.71
N LEU A 189 2.79 -1.40 -20.59
CA LEU A 189 2.80 -0.34 -19.58
C LEU A 189 3.92 0.69 -19.82
N ILE A 190 4.92 0.34 -20.63
CA ILE A 190 6.09 1.17 -20.94
C ILE A 190 5.88 1.96 -22.24
N ILE A 191 5.02 1.46 -23.13
CA ILE A 191 4.61 2.08 -24.40
C ILE A 191 3.43 3.02 -24.14
#